data_AF-A0A9P6ZN28-F1
#
_entry.id   AF-A0A9P6ZN28-F1
#
_cell.length_a   1.000
_cell.length_b   1.000
_cell.length_c   1.000
_cell.angle_alpha   90.00
_cell.angle_beta   90.00
_cell.angle_gamma   90.00
#
_symmetry.space_group_name_H-M   'P 1'
#
loop_
_entity.id
_entity.type
_entity.pdbx_description
1 polymer ?
#
loop_
_entity_poly.entity_id
_entity_poly.type
_entity_poly.pdbx_seq_one_letter_code
_entity_poly.pdbx_strand_id
1 'polypeptide(L)' 'IPRPRNAFILFRCDFVQQKKIPGHVESDHRNLSRIAGKIWRGMKKEQQKPWIDLALKEKERHAAMYPGYKY' A
#
# COMPACT_ATOMS: atom_id res chain seq x y z
N ILE A 1 -5.57 16.39 8.15
CA ILE A 1 -4.33 15.72 7.73
C ILE A 1 -4.66 14.26 7.39
N PRO A 2 -4.45 13.79 6.13
CA PRO A 2 -4.73 12.41 5.73
C PRO A 2 -3.86 11.42 6.50
N ARG A 3 -4.36 10.21 6.77
CA ARG A 3 -3.57 9.19 7.47
C ARG A 3 -2.33 8.81 6.66
N PRO A 4 -1.17 8.54 7.30
CA PRO A 4 -0.03 7.96 6.60
C PRO A 4 -0.41 6.60 6.02
N ARG A 5 0.05 6.34 4.79
CA ARG A 5 -0.23 5.08 4.08
C ARG A 5 0.50 3.94 4.78
N ASN A 6 -0.22 2.85 5.06
CA ASN A 6 0.38 1.63 5.57
C ASN A 6 1.01 0.80 4.44
N ALA A 7 1.72 -0.28 4.81
CA ALA A 7 2.45 -1.13 3.87
C ALA A 7 1.56 -1.69 2.74
N PHE A 8 0.35 -2.16 3.08
CA PHE A 8 -0.58 -2.70 2.09
C PHE A 8 -1.10 -1.63 1.14
N ILE A 9 -1.38 -0.42 1.63
CA ILE A 9 -1.83 0.69 0.77
C ILE A 9 -0.73 1.08 -0.22
N LEU A 10 0.52 1.15 0.22
CA LEU A 10 1.67 1.41 -0.65
C LEU A 10 1.80 0.33 -1.73
N PHE A 11 1.75 -0.95 -1.32
CA PHE A 11 1.76 -2.07 -2.26
C PHE A 11 0.60 -2.04 -3.25
N ARG A 12 -0.62 -1.77 -2.79
CA ARG A 12 -1.81 -1.72 -3.67
C ARG A 12 -1.71 -0.58 -4.68
N CYS A 13 -1.21 0.59 -4.27
CA CYS A 13 -0.98 1.71 -5.18
C CYS A 13 0.00 1.32 -6.29
N ASP A 14 1.14 0.73 -5.91
CA ASP A 14 2.16 0.25 -6.85
C ASP A 14 1.62 -0.87 -7.75
N PHE A 15 0.91 -1.85 -7.20
CA PHE A 15 0.30 -2.95 -7.95
C PHE A 15 -0.65 -2.47 -9.05
N VAL A 16 -1.47 -1.45 -8.74
CA VAL A 16 -2.38 -0.83 -9.72
C VAL A 16 -1.61 0.02 -10.73
N GLN A 17 -0.60 0.78 -10.28
CA GLN A 17 0.22 1.64 -11.14
C GLN A 17 1.03 0.83 -12.16
N GLN A 18 1.55 -0.33 -11.77
CA GLN A 18 2.29 -1.24 -12.64
C GLN A 18 1.43 -1.87 -13.74
N LYS A 19 0.11 -1.61 -13.78
CA LYS A 19 -0.84 -2.18 -14.75
C LYS A 19 -0.67 -3.70 -14.89
N LYS A 20 -0.32 -4.40 -13.80
CA LYS A 20 -0.13 -5.86 -13.81
C LYS A 20 -1.40 -6.59 -14.29
N ILE A 21 -2.54 -5.94 -14.14
CA ILE A 21 -3.79 -6.33 -14.77
C ILE A 21 -4.08 -5.26 -15.83
N PRO A 22 -4.08 -5.62 -17.12
CA PRO A 22 -4.46 -4.69 -18.17
C PRO A 22 -5.86 -4.14 -17.90
N GLY A 23 -6.08 -2.84 -18.13
CA GLY A 23 -7.37 -2.19 -17.83
C GLY A 23 -8.57 -2.76 -18.60
N HIS A 24 -8.33 -3.53 -19.67
CA HIS A 24 -9.38 -4.27 -20.39
C HIS A 24 -9.76 -5.59 -19.69
N VAL A 25 -8.93 -6.10 -18.78
CA VAL A 25 -9.18 -7.33 -18.01
C VAL A 25 -9.94 -7.01 -16.73
N GLU A 26 -9.53 -5.98 -15.99
CA GLU A 26 -10.20 -5.56 -14.76
C GLU A 26 -9.89 -4.10 -14.42
N SER A 27 -10.91 -3.25 -14.49
CA SER A 27 -10.83 -1.82 -14.10
C SER A 27 -11.52 -1.54 -12.76
N ASP A 28 -12.26 -2.50 -12.20
CA ASP A 28 -12.94 -2.32 -10.92
C ASP A 28 -11.94 -2.35 -9.76
N HIS A 29 -11.75 -1.18 -9.16
CA HIS A 29 -10.88 -1.00 -8.00
C HIS A 29 -11.23 -1.93 -6.81
N ARG A 30 -12.48 -2.41 -6.69
CA ARG A 30 -12.88 -3.39 -5.67
C ARG A 30 -12.22 -4.74 -5.93
N ASN A 31 -12.28 -5.22 -7.18
CA ASN A 31 -11.68 -6.49 -7.58
C ASN A 31 -10.14 -6.40 -7.54
N LEU A 32 -9.55 -5.30 -8.00
CA LEU A 32 -8.12 -5.05 -7.87
C LEU A 32 -7.64 -5.12 -6.41
N SER A 33 -8.44 -4.58 -5.48
CA SER A 33 -8.11 -4.62 -4.04
C SER A 33 -8.24 -6.03 -3.46
N ARG A 34 -9.23 -6.83 -3.92
CA ARG A 34 -9.36 -8.25 -3.55
C ARG A 34 -8.18 -9.07 -4.06
N ILE A 35 -7.74 -8.85 -5.30
CA ILE A 35 -6.59 -9.55 -5.89
C ILE A 35 -5.31 -9.15 -5.18
N ALA A 36 -5.05 -7.86 -5.01
CA ALA A 36 -3.90 -7.36 -4.27
C ALA A 36 -3.87 -7.93 -2.84
N GLY A 37 -5.01 -8.01 -2.15
CA GLY A 37 -5.12 -8.61 -0.82
C GLY A 37 -4.83 -10.12 -0.79
N LYS A 38 -5.11 -10.86 -1.87
CA LYS A 38 -4.71 -12.27 -1.99
C LYS A 38 -3.19 -12.38 -2.21
N ILE A 39 -2.64 -11.58 -3.12
CA ILE A 39 -1.20 -11.57 -3.41
C ILE A 39 -0.40 -11.18 -2.17
N TRP A 40 -0.79 -10.10 -1.49
CA TRP A 40 -0.14 -9.63 -0.28
C TRP A 40 -0.07 -10.71 0.80
N ARG A 41 -1.17 -11.45 1.03
CA ARG A 41 -1.19 -12.57 1.99
C ARG A 41 -0.34 -13.76 1.56
N GLY A 42 -0.16 -13.96 0.25
CA GLY A 42 0.70 -15.00 -0.31
C GLY A 42 2.19 -14.61 -0.42
N MET A 43 2.52 -13.32 -0.27
CA MET A 43 3.91 -12.84 -0.33
C MET A 43 4.70 -13.30 0.90
N LYS A 44 5.96 -13.68 0.70
CA LYS A 44 6.87 -13.97 1.81
C LYS A 44 7.17 -12.70 2.60
N LYS A 45 7.61 -12.85 3.85
CA LYS A 45 7.93 -11.73 4.74
C LYS A 45 9.00 -10.82 4.14
N GLU A 46 9.96 -11.39 3.42
CA GLU A 46 11.04 -10.67 2.76
C GLU A 46 10.52 -9.77 1.62
N GLN A 47 9.45 -10.20 0.95
CA GLN A 47 8.81 -9.42 -0.12
C GLN A 47 7.90 -8.32 0.46
N GLN A 48 7.32 -8.54 1.64
CA GLN A 48 6.54 -7.54 2.35
C GLN A 48 7.43 -6.51 3.06
N LYS A 49 8.64 -6.90 3.48
CA LYS A 49 9.60 -6.07 4.20
C LYS A 49 9.82 -4.68 3.59
N PRO A 50 10.13 -4.51 2.29
CA PRO A 50 10.33 -3.17 1.73
C PRO A 50 9.12 -2.26 1.93
N TRP A 51 7.90 -2.79 1.80
CA TRP A 51 6.66 -2.03 1.99
C TRP A 51 6.43 -1.66 3.46
N ILE A 52 6.80 -2.54 4.38
CA ILE A 52 6.75 -2.28 5.82
C ILE A 52 7.75 -1.19 6.20
N ASP A 53 8.99 -1.29 5.69
CA ASP A 53 10.04 -0.31 5.94
C ASP A 53 9.67 1.06 5.35
N LEU A 54 9.05 1.11 4.16
CA LEU A 54 8.51 2.36 3.60
C LEU A 54 7.36 2.93 4.45
N ALA A 55 6.43 2.10 4.91
CA ALA A 55 5.31 2.54 5.73
C ALA A 55 5.78 3.13 7.07
N LEU A 56 6.84 2.56 7.65
CA LEU A 56 7.46 3.11 8.85
C LEU A 56 8.04 4.51 8.57
N LYS A 57 8.80 4.67 7.49
CA LYS A 57 9.34 5.98 7.08
C LYS A 57 8.23 7.01 6.81
N GLU A 58 7.15 6.62 6.14
CA GLU A 58 6.00 7.51 5.90
C GLU A 58 5.33 7.92 7.21
N LYS A 59 5.19 6.99 8.17
CA LYS A 59 4.65 7.29 9.51
C LYS A 59 5.54 8.27 10.28
N GLU A 60 6.86 8.05 10.28
CA GLU A 60 7.83 8.94 10.92
C GLU A 60 7.81 10.33 10.29
N ARG A 61 7.85 10.41 8.96
CA ARG A 61 7.80 11.66 8.21
C ARG A 61 6.50 12.42 8.49
N HIS A 62 5.38 11.71 8.54
CA HIS A 62 4.09 12.28 8.88
C HIS A 62 4.05 12.80 10.32
N ALA A 63 4.60 12.07 11.28
CA ALA A 63 4.66 12.50 12.67
C ALA A 63 5.55 13.74 12.85
N ALA A 64 6.68 13.81 12.13
CA ALA A 64 7.57 14.97 12.13
C ALA A 64 6.93 16.20 11.46
N MET A 65 6.21 16.00 10.36
CA MET A 65 5.55 17.09 9.62
C MET A 65 4.30 17.61 10.35
N TYR A 66 3.63 16.75 11.11
CA TYR A 66 2.40 17.06 11.82
C TYR A 66 2.50 16.67 13.30
N PRO A 67 3.33 17.39 14.08
CA PRO A 67 3.44 17.17 15.52
C PRO A 67 2.08 17.41 16.18
N GLY A 68 1.59 16.45 16.97
CA GLY A 68 0.27 16.52 17.61
C GLY A 68 -0.87 15.90 16.81
N TYR A 69 -0.61 15.33 15.62
CA TYR A 69 -1.62 14.55 14.90
C TYR A 69 -2.08 13.32 15.72
N LYS A 70 -3.40 13.21 15.95
CA LYS A 70 -4.06 12.06 16.58
C LYS A 70 -5.13 11.48 15.66
N TYR A 71 -5.14 10.15 15.57
CA TYR A 71 -6.16 9.33 14.92
C TYR A 71 -6.29 8.03 15.70
#